data_AF-A0A9P3A4U1-F1
#
_entry.id   AF-A0A9P3A4U1-F1
#
_cell.length_a   1.000
_cell.length_b   1.000
_cell.length_c   1.000
_cell.angle_alpha   90.00
_cell.angle_beta   90.00
_cell.angle_gamma   90.00
#
_symmetry.space_group_name_H-M   'P 1'
#
loop_
_entity.id
_entity.type
_entity.pdbx_description
1 polymer ?
#
loop_
_entity_poly.entity_id
_entity_poly.type
_entity_poly.pdbx_seq_one_letter_code
_entity_poly.pdbx_strand_id
1 'polypeptide(L)'
;MSDSSATAVDLHAMVRPKVEEVPPLTQTPSSRSNPPIDESRPVDPTEKIWRGGEHVPSDTTPLRDSTGGRNPVKREIIRVEPISSNFERWKVPVAACTRANGMVFVSGMPPFDPETGEVLANAPFEQQVELIMAQLKACLEAAGSDLNHILKCNVLCVSAKHFQAFNKIYARYFPVDPPARIFFCVPEWTGPFDIEIDCVAVTKD
;
A
#
# COMPACT_ATOMS: atom_id res chain seq x y z
N MET A 1 -50.01 16.09 35.11
CA MET A 1 -49.83 16.11 33.65
C MET A 1 -48.68 17.06 33.35
N SER A 2 -47.67 16.51 32.69
CA SER A 2 -46.52 17.19 32.09
C SER A 2 -46.91 18.48 31.36
N ASP A 3 -46.11 19.54 31.41
CA ASP A 3 -44.92 19.65 30.56
C ASP A 3 -44.03 20.85 30.95
N SER A 4 -42.74 20.68 30.74
CA SER A 4 -41.65 21.58 31.12
C SER A 4 -41.29 22.49 29.95
N SER A 5 -41.47 23.81 30.09
CA SER A 5 -40.87 24.79 29.16
C SER A 5 -39.51 25.27 29.71
N ALA A 6 -38.48 24.45 29.48
CA ALA A 6 -37.10 24.88 29.66
C ALA A 6 -36.56 25.42 28.32
N THR A 7 -36.12 26.66 28.38
CA THR A 7 -35.41 27.46 27.37
C THR A 7 -34.33 26.68 26.62
N ALA A 8 -34.28 26.89 25.30
CA ALA A 8 -33.26 26.37 24.40
C ALA A 8 -31.84 26.69 24.90
N VAL A 9 -31.02 25.65 25.05
CA VAL A 9 -29.57 25.78 25.25
C VAL A 9 -28.93 25.53 23.89
N ASP A 10 -28.26 26.57 23.39
CA ASP A 10 -27.46 26.55 22.17
C ASP A 10 -26.28 25.58 22.35
N LEU A 11 -26.36 24.41 21.71
CA LEU A 11 -25.41 23.30 21.83
C LEU A 11 -24.18 23.46 20.92
N HIS A 12 -23.91 24.67 20.42
CA HIS A 12 -22.76 24.92 19.54
C HIS A 12 -21.49 25.44 20.24
N ALA A 13 -21.40 25.36 21.58
CA ALA A 13 -20.30 25.95 22.34
C ALA A 13 -19.74 25.06 23.47
N MET A 14 -19.24 23.86 23.18
CA MET A 14 -18.32 23.04 24.02
C MET A 14 -18.08 21.76 23.22
N VAL A 15 -16.93 21.39 22.65
CA VAL A 15 -15.55 21.35 23.14
C VAL A 15 -14.65 21.43 21.89
N ARG A 16 -13.97 22.55 21.68
CA ARG A 16 -12.75 22.55 20.85
C ARG A 16 -11.60 22.26 21.81
N PRO A 17 -10.76 21.22 21.60
CA PRO A 17 -9.54 21.13 22.38
C PRO A 17 -8.71 22.40 22.13
N LYS A 18 -8.23 23.04 23.20
CA LYS A 18 -7.21 24.09 23.09
C LYS A 18 -6.03 23.49 22.32
N VAL A 19 -5.74 24.03 21.15
CA VAL A 19 -4.46 23.80 20.48
C VAL A 19 -3.44 24.46 21.40
N GLU A 20 -2.66 23.65 22.11
CA GLU A 20 -1.48 24.15 22.80
C GLU A 20 -0.50 24.59 21.70
N GLU A 21 -0.14 25.87 21.69
CA GLU A 21 0.81 26.39 20.72
C GLU A 21 2.13 25.65 20.88
N VAL A 22 2.52 24.93 19.82
CA VAL A 22 3.83 24.29 19.74
C VAL A 22 4.88 25.41 19.78
N PRO A 23 5.81 25.43 20.76
CA PRO A 23 6.86 26.43 20.78
C PRO A 23 7.68 26.34 19.48
N PRO A 24 8.14 27.47 18.92
CA PRO A 24 8.89 27.45 17.67
C PRO A 24 10.12 26.56 17.82
N LEU A 25 10.31 25.67 16.85
CA LEU A 25 11.50 24.81 16.78
C LEU A 25 12.74 25.70 16.87
N THR A 26 13.51 25.56 17.95
CA THR A 26 14.84 26.14 18.05
C THR A 26 15.69 25.54 16.94
N GLN A 27 16.05 26.36 15.96
CA GLN A 27 16.94 25.95 14.88
C GLN A 27 18.27 25.49 15.49
N THR A 28 18.62 24.23 15.27
CA THR A 28 19.99 23.77 15.43
C THR A 28 20.88 24.50 14.39
N PRO A 29 22.08 24.97 14.75
CA PRO A 29 22.88 25.77 13.84
C PRO A 29 23.56 24.85 12.82
N SER A 30 22.88 24.56 11.71
CA SER A 30 23.55 24.10 10.49
C SER A 30 22.75 24.49 9.24
N SER A 31 22.41 25.76 9.09
CA SER A 31 22.03 26.32 7.79
C SER A 31 23.14 27.26 7.32
N ARG A 32 24.16 26.73 6.63
CA ARG A 32 24.84 27.56 5.64
C ARG A 32 23.86 27.71 4.48
N SER A 33 23.18 28.85 4.40
CA SER A 33 22.44 29.22 3.21
C SER A 33 23.41 29.20 2.03
N ASN A 34 23.09 28.47 0.96
CA ASN A 34 23.85 28.61 -0.27
C ASN A 34 23.80 30.09 -0.72
N PRO A 35 24.90 30.64 -1.24
CA PRO A 35 24.89 32.00 -1.77
C PRO A 35 23.87 32.10 -2.92
N PRO A 36 23.28 33.29 -3.16
CA PRO A 36 22.36 33.49 -4.27
C PRO A 36 23.04 33.16 -5.59
N ILE A 37 22.32 32.46 -6.47
CA ILE A 37 22.79 32.15 -7.82
C ILE A 37 22.71 33.44 -8.63
N ASP A 38 23.87 33.90 -9.14
CA ASP A 38 23.92 34.97 -10.12
C ASP A 38 23.57 34.40 -11.50
N GLU A 39 22.31 34.57 -11.91
CA GLU A 39 21.77 34.07 -13.18
C GLU A 39 22.38 34.76 -14.43
N SER A 40 23.17 35.83 -14.24
CA SER A 40 23.82 36.54 -15.35
C SER A 40 25.18 35.94 -15.74
N ARG A 41 25.71 34.99 -14.98
CA ARG A 41 26.99 34.33 -15.27
C ARG A 41 26.82 33.21 -16.30
N PRO A 42 27.61 33.17 -17.39
CA PRO A 42 27.59 32.06 -18.33
C PRO A 42 27.96 30.74 -17.62
N VAL A 43 27.15 29.71 -17.81
CA VAL A 43 27.40 28.37 -17.23
C VAL A 43 28.59 27.74 -17.96
N ASP A 44 29.68 27.49 -17.25
CA ASP A 44 30.79 26.67 -17.77
C ASP A 44 30.33 25.21 -17.76
N PRO A 45 30.21 24.53 -18.92
CA PRO A 45 29.72 23.16 -19.00
C PRO A 45 30.66 22.12 -18.35
N THR A 46 31.82 22.55 -17.84
CA THR A 46 32.80 21.68 -17.17
C THR A 46 32.90 21.88 -15.65
N GLU A 47 32.19 22.84 -15.06
CA GLU A 47 32.19 23.05 -13.61
C GLU A 47 31.36 21.96 -12.87
N LYS A 48 32.05 21.10 -12.12
CA LYS A 48 31.44 20.11 -11.22
C LYS A 48 31.08 20.75 -9.87
N ILE A 49 29.81 20.69 -9.49
CA ILE A 49 29.31 21.05 -8.17
C ILE A 49 29.84 20.04 -7.11
N TRP A 50 30.39 20.57 -6.01
CA TRP A 50 31.19 19.98 -4.90
C TRP A 50 30.65 18.63 -4.33
N ARG A 51 31.41 17.51 -4.21
CA ARG A 51 32.62 17.12 -3.42
C ARG A 51 32.44 16.90 -1.90
N GLY A 52 31.68 15.88 -1.52
CA GLY A 52 31.77 15.23 -0.21
C GLY A 52 31.75 13.70 -0.33
N GLY A 53 32.89 13.06 -0.08
CA GLY A 53 33.03 11.60 -0.09
C GLY A 53 34.49 11.20 -0.32
N GLU A 54 35.09 10.54 0.67
CA GLU A 54 36.46 10.01 0.62
C GLU A 54 36.66 9.14 -0.62
N HIS A 55 37.87 9.19 -1.17
CA HIS A 55 38.27 8.47 -2.37
C HIS A 55 38.35 6.97 -2.05
N VAL A 56 37.24 6.24 -2.25
CA VAL A 56 37.29 4.79 -2.37
C VAL A 56 38.05 4.50 -3.67
N PRO A 57 39.18 3.75 -3.64
CA PRO A 57 39.88 3.39 -4.86
C PRO A 57 38.90 2.70 -5.79
N SER A 58 38.77 3.20 -7.02
CA SER A 58 38.01 2.51 -8.06
C SER A 58 38.74 1.20 -8.34
N ASP A 59 38.27 0.12 -7.72
CA ASP A 59 38.58 -1.22 -8.19
C ASP A 59 37.98 -1.32 -9.60
N THR A 60 38.82 -1.06 -10.60
CA THR A 60 38.47 -1.13 -12.02
C THR A 60 38.46 -2.57 -12.52
N THR A 61 38.33 -3.56 -11.63
CA THR A 61 37.92 -4.90 -12.05
C THR A 61 36.64 -4.72 -12.86
N PRO A 62 36.64 -5.04 -14.18
CA PRO A 62 35.43 -4.94 -14.97
C PRO A 62 34.37 -5.76 -14.25
N LEU A 63 33.21 -5.16 -13.94
CA LEU A 63 32.02 -5.93 -13.59
C LEU A 63 31.92 -7.00 -14.67
N ARG A 64 32.23 -8.25 -14.30
CA ARG A 64 32.15 -9.38 -15.22
C ARG A 64 30.78 -9.29 -15.86
N ASP A 65 30.76 -9.04 -17.15
CA ASP A 65 29.53 -9.15 -17.91
C ASP A 65 29.07 -10.61 -17.76
N SER A 66 28.11 -10.81 -16.86
CA SER A 66 27.57 -12.13 -16.54
C SER A 66 26.48 -12.52 -17.53
N THR A 67 26.50 -12.01 -18.75
CA THR A 67 25.74 -12.48 -19.92
C THR A 67 26.08 -13.92 -20.34
N GLY A 68 26.54 -14.75 -19.40
CA GLY A 68 26.33 -16.19 -19.47
C GLY A 68 24.83 -16.47 -19.45
N GLY A 69 24.23 -16.50 -20.65
CA GLY A 69 22.94 -17.11 -20.99
C GLY A 69 21.88 -17.18 -19.88
N ARG A 70 21.53 -16.05 -19.22
CA ARG A 70 20.36 -16.07 -18.34
C ARG A 70 19.14 -16.25 -19.24
N ASN A 71 18.52 -17.42 -19.15
CA ASN A 71 17.22 -17.64 -19.77
C ASN A 71 16.28 -16.49 -19.37
N PRO A 72 15.49 -15.96 -20.32
CA PRO A 72 14.55 -14.90 -19.99
C PRO A 72 13.62 -15.37 -18.87
N VAL A 73 13.42 -14.53 -17.86
CA VAL A 73 12.49 -14.82 -16.77
C VAL A 73 11.09 -14.95 -17.37
N LYS A 74 10.54 -16.17 -17.31
CA LYS A 74 9.19 -16.44 -17.80
C LYS A 74 8.17 -15.92 -16.79
N ARG A 75 7.27 -15.04 -17.24
CA ARG A 75 6.07 -14.65 -16.49
C ARG A 75 4.97 -15.67 -16.72
N GLU A 76 4.34 -16.10 -15.64
CA GLU A 76 3.19 -16.99 -15.64
C GLU A 76 1.96 -16.22 -15.14
N ILE A 77 0.85 -16.35 -15.87
CA ILE A 77 -0.46 -15.86 -15.44
C ILE A 77 -1.16 -17.02 -14.75
N ILE A 78 -1.53 -16.83 -13.49
CA ILE A 78 -2.14 -17.88 -12.68
C ILE A 78 -3.64 -17.60 -12.62
N ARG A 79 -4.41 -18.51 -13.23
CA ARG A 79 -5.87 -18.48 -13.18
C ARG A 79 -6.34 -19.09 -11.86
N VAL A 80 -7.18 -18.36 -11.13
CA VAL A 80 -7.73 -18.73 -9.83
C VAL A 80 -9.24 -18.54 -9.90
N GLU A 81 -10.02 -19.60 -9.74
CA GLU A 81 -11.48 -19.53 -9.78
C GLU A 81 -12.09 -19.45 -8.37
N PRO A 82 -13.21 -18.72 -8.17
CA PRO A 82 -13.98 -17.98 -9.19
C PRO A 82 -13.43 -16.57 -9.51
N ILE A 83 -12.35 -16.13 -8.85
CA ILE A 83 -11.81 -14.75 -8.93
C ILE A 83 -11.53 -14.32 -10.37
N SER A 84 -10.92 -15.19 -11.17
CA SER A 84 -10.56 -14.90 -12.57
C SER A 84 -11.81 -14.71 -13.42
N SER A 85 -12.80 -15.59 -13.28
CA SER A 85 -14.09 -15.44 -13.94
C SER A 85 -14.84 -14.18 -13.51
N ASN A 86 -14.72 -13.76 -12.24
CA ASN A 86 -15.32 -12.51 -11.76
C ASN A 86 -14.70 -11.28 -12.44
N PHE A 87 -13.36 -11.20 -12.51
CA PHE A 87 -12.68 -10.12 -13.22
C PHE A 87 -13.05 -10.07 -14.72
N GLU A 88 -13.17 -11.23 -15.36
CA GLU A 88 -13.59 -11.35 -16.77
C GLU A 88 -15.02 -10.88 -16.98
N ARG A 89 -15.95 -11.27 -16.09
CA ARG A 89 -17.36 -10.82 -16.12
C ARG A 89 -17.46 -9.31 -16.00
N TRP A 90 -16.60 -8.72 -15.17
CA TRP A 90 -16.49 -7.27 -14.97
C TRP A 90 -15.68 -6.56 -16.08
N LYS A 91 -15.13 -7.31 -17.04
CA LYS A 91 -14.32 -6.82 -18.16
C LYS A 91 -13.11 -5.99 -17.72
N VAL A 92 -12.54 -6.33 -16.56
CA VAL A 92 -11.34 -5.68 -16.04
C VAL A 92 -10.11 -6.37 -16.63
N PRO A 93 -9.15 -5.64 -17.25
CA PRO A 93 -7.97 -6.24 -17.88
C PRO A 93 -6.90 -6.60 -16.83
N VAL A 94 -7.20 -7.56 -15.95
CA VAL A 94 -6.36 -7.93 -14.82
C VAL A 94 -6.28 -9.46 -14.67
N ALA A 95 -5.15 -9.96 -14.20
CA ALA A 95 -5.00 -11.35 -13.77
C ALA A 95 -5.18 -11.43 -12.25
N ALA A 96 -5.75 -12.52 -11.72
CA ALA A 96 -5.86 -12.70 -10.27
C ALA A 96 -4.48 -12.64 -9.59
N CYS A 97 -3.52 -13.40 -10.11
CA CYS A 97 -2.11 -13.25 -9.75
C CYS A 97 -1.18 -13.67 -10.89
N THR A 98 0.07 -13.25 -10.77
CA THR A 98 1.15 -13.64 -11.69
C THR A 98 2.39 -14.04 -10.92
N ARG A 99 3.21 -14.89 -11.54
CA ARG A 99 4.44 -15.39 -10.93
C ARG A 99 5.61 -15.28 -11.90
N ALA A 100 6.77 -14.92 -11.38
CA ALA A 100 8.02 -14.88 -12.13
C ALA A 100 9.21 -15.00 -11.17
N ASN A 101 10.12 -15.95 -11.42
CA ASN A 101 11.35 -16.15 -10.64
C ASN A 101 11.13 -16.19 -9.12
N GLY A 102 10.16 -17.00 -8.68
CA GLY A 102 9.80 -17.13 -7.26
C GLY A 102 9.01 -15.95 -6.68
N MET A 103 8.88 -14.82 -7.37
CA MET A 103 8.00 -13.73 -6.93
C MET A 103 6.57 -13.97 -7.38
N VAL A 104 5.62 -13.67 -6.49
CA VAL A 104 4.18 -13.72 -6.73
C VAL A 104 3.60 -12.32 -6.54
N PHE A 105 2.87 -11.85 -7.54
CA PHE A 105 2.14 -10.58 -7.49
C PHE A 105 0.65 -10.89 -7.55
N VAL A 106 -0.06 -10.61 -6.46
CA VAL A 106 -1.51 -10.73 -6.38
C VAL A 106 -2.11 -9.36 -6.65
N SER A 107 -3.09 -9.30 -7.55
CA SER A 107 -3.78 -8.05 -7.86
C SER A 107 -4.59 -7.53 -6.66
N GLY A 108 -5.00 -6.27 -6.73
CA GLY A 108 -5.95 -5.72 -5.77
C GLY A 108 -7.25 -6.52 -5.77
N MET A 109 -7.63 -7.00 -4.60
CA MET A 109 -8.82 -7.84 -4.43
C MET A 109 -9.96 -7.00 -3.83
N PRO A 110 -11.07 -6.83 -4.57
CA PRO A 110 -12.32 -6.36 -3.98
C PRO A 110 -12.98 -7.49 -3.16
N PRO A 111 -13.96 -7.19 -2.29
CA PRO A 111 -14.63 -8.22 -1.49
C PRO A 111 -15.67 -8.96 -2.34
N PHE A 112 -15.22 -9.85 -3.24
CA PHE A 112 -16.13 -10.71 -4.00
C PHE A 112 -16.85 -11.69 -3.05
N ASP A 113 -18.16 -11.77 -3.23
CA ASP A 113 -19.00 -12.79 -2.65
C ASP A 113 -18.65 -14.16 -3.28
N PRO A 114 -18.31 -15.19 -2.48
CA PRO A 114 -17.95 -16.50 -3.01
C PRO A 114 -19.13 -17.26 -3.63
N GLU A 115 -20.37 -16.92 -3.28
CA GLU A 115 -21.58 -17.57 -3.81
C GLU A 115 -22.02 -16.94 -5.13
N THR A 116 -22.06 -15.60 -5.19
CA THR A 116 -22.60 -14.87 -6.34
C THR A 116 -21.51 -14.38 -7.30
N GLY A 117 -20.27 -14.22 -6.80
CA GLY A 117 -19.16 -13.62 -7.51
C GLY A 117 -19.26 -12.10 -7.64
N GLU A 118 -20.32 -11.46 -7.14
CA GLU A 118 -20.48 -10.01 -7.16
C GLU A 118 -19.69 -9.35 -6.04
N VAL A 119 -19.40 -8.06 -6.16
CA VAL A 119 -18.76 -7.34 -5.07
C VAL A 119 -19.77 -7.07 -3.97
N LEU A 120 -19.42 -7.44 -2.74
CA LEU A 120 -20.29 -7.36 -1.57
C LEU A 120 -20.30 -5.93 -0.98
N ALA A 121 -20.83 -4.99 -1.77
CA ALA A 121 -20.88 -3.56 -1.51
C ALA A 121 -21.41 -3.15 -0.13
N ASN A 122 -22.48 -3.81 0.32
CA ASN A 122 -23.21 -3.44 1.52
C ASN A 122 -22.85 -4.31 2.74
N ALA A 123 -21.82 -5.16 2.65
CA ALA A 123 -21.39 -5.94 3.80
C ALA A 123 -20.70 -5.06 4.84
N PRO A 124 -20.79 -5.43 6.13
CA PRO A 124 -19.96 -4.84 7.17
C PRO A 124 -18.50 -4.83 6.75
N PHE A 125 -17.79 -3.73 7.05
CA PHE A 125 -16.39 -3.55 6.70
C PHE A 125 -15.53 -4.77 7.08
N GLU A 126 -15.75 -5.31 8.27
CA GLU A 126 -15.06 -6.48 8.79
C GLU A 126 -15.19 -7.70 7.87
N GLN A 127 -16.39 -7.93 7.33
CA GLN A 127 -16.64 -9.04 6.41
C GLN A 127 -15.96 -8.81 5.06
N GLN A 128 -15.92 -7.57 4.57
CA GLN A 128 -15.16 -7.24 3.36
C GLN A 128 -13.67 -7.60 3.52
N VAL A 129 -13.06 -7.25 4.67
CA VAL A 129 -11.66 -7.61 4.97
C VAL A 129 -11.47 -9.12 4.99
N GLU A 130 -12.37 -9.88 5.63
CA GLU A 130 -12.29 -11.35 5.72
C GLU A 130 -12.36 -12.02 4.35
N LEU A 131 -13.27 -11.55 3.48
CA LEU A 131 -13.38 -12.03 2.10
C LEU A 131 -12.11 -11.74 1.31
N ILE A 132 -11.55 -10.55 1.42
CA ILE A 132 -10.32 -10.18 0.72
C ILE A 132 -9.14 -11.04 1.19
N MET A 133 -8.99 -11.24 2.50
CA MET A 133 -7.93 -12.10 3.03
C MET A 133 -8.06 -13.56 2.57
N ALA A 134 -9.28 -14.08 2.44
CA ALA A 134 -9.53 -15.41 1.89
C ALA A 134 -9.15 -15.50 0.40
N GLN A 135 -9.44 -14.46 -0.38
CA GLN A 135 -9.07 -14.39 -1.79
C GLN A 135 -7.56 -14.29 -1.99
N LEU A 136 -6.88 -13.44 -1.21
CA LEU A 136 -5.41 -13.35 -1.23
C LEU A 136 -4.78 -14.73 -0.93
N LYS A 137 -5.30 -15.43 0.09
CA LYS A 137 -4.86 -16.79 0.41
C LYS A 137 -5.04 -17.74 -0.78
N ALA A 138 -6.21 -17.76 -1.40
CA ALA A 138 -6.48 -18.61 -2.57
C ALA A 138 -5.53 -18.33 -3.74
N CYS A 139 -5.25 -17.04 -4.02
CA CYS A 139 -4.30 -16.65 -5.06
C CYS A 139 -2.87 -17.10 -4.74
N LEU A 140 -2.42 -16.92 -3.51
CA LEU A 140 -1.08 -17.33 -3.07
C LEU A 140 -0.93 -18.84 -3.12
N GLU A 141 -1.92 -19.60 -2.66
CA GLU A 141 -1.91 -21.07 -2.71
C GLU A 141 -1.84 -21.57 -4.16
N ALA A 142 -2.64 -21.01 -5.08
CA ALA A 142 -2.58 -21.33 -6.50
C ALA A 142 -1.22 -21.00 -7.14
N ALA A 143 -0.49 -20.03 -6.57
CA ALA A 143 0.84 -19.63 -7.01
C ALA A 143 1.99 -20.44 -6.39
N GLY A 144 1.71 -21.39 -5.51
CA GLY A 144 2.75 -22.12 -4.76
C GLY A 144 3.36 -21.29 -3.62
N SER A 145 2.59 -20.37 -3.04
CA SER A 145 2.93 -19.51 -1.90
C SER A 145 1.89 -19.72 -0.76
N ASP A 146 1.93 -18.87 0.26
CA ASP A 146 0.90 -18.73 1.29
C ASP A 146 1.01 -17.36 1.98
N LEU A 147 0.14 -17.09 2.96
CA LEU A 147 0.14 -15.82 3.69
C LEU A 147 1.47 -15.54 4.41
N ASN A 148 2.17 -16.56 4.91
CA ASN A 148 3.44 -16.37 5.63
C ASN A 148 4.59 -15.94 4.72
N HIS A 149 4.44 -16.11 3.41
CA HIS A 149 5.44 -15.71 2.41
C HIS A 149 5.11 -14.37 1.75
N ILE A 150 4.09 -13.65 2.25
CA ILE A 150 3.85 -12.27 1.82
C ILE A 150 5.00 -11.39 2.31
N LEU A 151 5.56 -10.62 1.39
CA LEU A 151 6.59 -9.62 1.69
C LEU A 151 5.96 -8.25 1.97
N LYS A 152 4.93 -7.88 1.21
CA LYS A 152 4.32 -6.55 1.23
C LYS A 152 2.82 -6.61 0.95
N CYS A 153 2.03 -5.87 1.71
CA CYS A 153 0.63 -5.55 1.40
C CYS A 153 0.44 -4.04 1.16
N ASN A 154 -0.33 -3.65 0.14
CA ASN A 154 -0.92 -2.32 0.06
C ASN A 154 -2.40 -2.40 0.40
N VAL A 155 -2.84 -1.55 1.33
CA VAL A 155 -4.23 -1.49 1.79
C VAL A 155 -4.80 -0.14 1.39
N LEU A 156 -5.79 -0.19 0.50
CA LEU A 156 -6.51 0.98 0.00
C LEU A 156 -7.88 0.99 0.67
N CYS A 157 -8.26 2.10 1.28
CA CYS A 157 -9.53 2.19 2.01
C CYS A 157 -10.23 3.53 1.76
N VAL A 158 -11.56 3.54 1.77
CA VAL A 158 -12.33 4.78 1.56
C VAL A 158 -12.27 5.72 2.77
N SER A 159 -11.91 5.23 3.96
CA SER A 159 -11.98 6.03 5.20
C SER A 159 -11.04 5.56 6.30
N ALA A 160 -10.32 6.50 6.92
CA ALA A 160 -9.42 6.22 8.03
C ALA A 160 -10.14 5.74 9.30
N LYS A 161 -11.47 5.93 9.38
CA LYS A 161 -12.29 5.43 10.49
C LYS A 161 -12.21 3.89 10.63
N HIS A 162 -11.92 3.19 9.54
CA HIS A 162 -11.81 1.73 9.53
C HIS A 162 -10.46 1.21 10.03
N PHE A 163 -9.47 2.08 10.28
CA PHE A 163 -8.10 1.66 10.59
C PHE A 163 -8.00 0.70 11.78
N GLN A 164 -8.73 0.97 12.86
CA GLN A 164 -8.71 0.12 14.06
C GLN A 164 -9.38 -1.24 13.83
N ALA A 165 -10.54 -1.25 13.17
CA ALA A 165 -11.25 -2.48 12.81
C ALA A 165 -10.41 -3.36 11.89
N PHE A 166 -9.79 -2.74 10.87
CA PHE A 166 -8.87 -3.41 9.96
C PHE A 166 -7.71 -4.07 10.70
N ASN A 167 -7.00 -3.34 11.56
CA ASN A 167 -5.86 -3.87 12.30
C ASN A 167 -6.23 -5.06 13.18
N LYS A 168 -7.39 -5.02 13.84
CA LYS A 168 -7.89 -6.13 14.66
C LYS A 168 -8.06 -7.41 13.85
N ILE A 169 -8.61 -7.29 12.63
CA ILE A 169 -8.83 -8.44 11.75
C ILE A 169 -7.52 -8.92 11.15
N TYR A 170 -6.72 -8.00 10.62
CA TYR A 170 -5.45 -8.29 9.97
C TYR A 170 -4.48 -9.04 10.90
N ALA A 171 -4.44 -8.67 12.19
CA ALA A 171 -3.63 -9.36 13.20
C ALA A 171 -4.03 -10.83 13.43
N ARG A 172 -5.24 -11.26 13.06
CA ARG A 172 -5.64 -12.67 13.12
C ARG A 172 -5.00 -13.51 12.01
N TYR A 173 -4.70 -12.88 10.87
CA TYR A 173 -4.03 -13.53 9.73
C TYR A 173 -2.51 -13.50 9.86
N PHE A 174 -1.98 -12.50 10.57
CA PHE A 174 -0.54 -12.32 10.81
C PHE A 174 -0.26 -12.14 12.31
N PRO A 175 -0.42 -13.19 13.13
CA PRO A 175 -0.19 -13.11 14.57
C PRO A 175 1.29 -12.93 14.93
N VAL A 176 2.20 -13.31 14.03
CA VAL A 176 3.66 -13.24 14.19
C VAL A 176 4.25 -12.78 12.86
N ASP A 177 5.30 -11.94 12.92
CA ASP A 177 6.07 -11.45 11.77
C ASP A 177 5.19 -10.95 10.58
N PRO A 178 4.34 -9.93 10.79
CA PRO A 178 3.48 -9.41 9.73
C PRO A 178 4.30 -8.83 8.58
N PRO A 179 3.78 -8.89 7.33
CA PRO A 179 4.49 -8.35 6.17
C PRO A 179 4.65 -6.84 6.28
N ALA A 180 5.58 -6.28 5.50
CA ALA A 180 5.60 -4.84 5.29
C ALA A 180 4.22 -4.38 4.81
N ARG A 181 3.78 -3.19 5.22
CA ARG A 181 2.42 -2.73 4.92
C ARG A 181 2.33 -1.21 4.80
N ILE A 182 1.49 -0.75 3.89
CA ILE A 182 0.97 0.62 3.90
C ILE A 182 -0.56 0.56 3.96
N PHE A 183 -1.16 1.49 4.69
CA PHE A 183 -2.59 1.74 4.70
C PHE A 183 -2.79 3.20 4.31
N PHE A 184 -3.55 3.46 3.25
CA PHE A 184 -3.86 4.82 2.85
C PHE A 184 -5.30 4.96 2.42
N CYS A 185 -5.83 6.16 2.63
CA CYS A 185 -7.15 6.52 2.15
C CYS A 185 -7.04 7.17 0.78
N VAL A 186 -7.92 6.79 -0.13
CA VAL A 186 -7.96 7.35 -1.47
C VAL A 186 -9.12 8.35 -1.61
N PRO A 187 -8.92 9.47 -2.32
CA PRO A 187 -9.92 10.53 -2.41
C PRO A 187 -11.10 10.15 -3.33
N GLU A 188 -10.87 9.28 -4.30
CA GLU A 188 -11.87 8.80 -5.26
C GLU A 188 -11.77 7.27 -5.36
N TRP A 189 -12.94 6.62 -5.47
CA TRP A 189 -13.06 5.17 -5.38
C TRP A 189 -13.88 4.61 -6.54
N THR A 190 -13.42 3.49 -7.10
CA THR A 190 -13.93 2.94 -8.36
C THR A 190 -15.09 1.97 -8.19
N GLY A 191 -15.37 1.50 -6.97
CA GLY A 191 -16.38 0.49 -6.71
C GLY A 191 -17.26 0.77 -5.50
N PRO A 192 -18.33 0.01 -5.30
CA PRO A 192 -19.30 0.26 -4.22
C PRO A 192 -18.92 -0.37 -2.87
N PHE A 193 -17.63 -0.58 -2.59
CA PHE A 193 -17.10 -1.26 -1.40
C PHE A 193 -16.12 -0.36 -0.63
N ASP A 194 -15.59 -0.77 0.52
CA ASP A 194 -14.84 0.13 1.41
C ASP A 194 -13.33 -0.09 1.44
N ILE A 195 -12.86 -1.25 0.94
CA ILE A 195 -11.45 -1.64 1.03
C ILE A 195 -11.02 -2.56 -0.11
N GLU A 196 -9.78 -2.37 -0.57
CA GLU A 196 -9.06 -3.24 -1.49
C GLU A 196 -7.69 -3.56 -0.92
N ILE A 197 -7.19 -4.79 -1.13
CA ILE A 197 -5.84 -5.18 -0.70
C ILE A 197 -5.14 -5.90 -1.84
N ASP A 198 -3.91 -5.48 -2.13
CA ASP A 198 -2.96 -6.23 -2.96
C ASP A 198 -1.85 -6.83 -2.10
N CYS A 199 -1.10 -7.78 -2.67
CA CYS A 199 0.14 -8.21 -2.03
C CYS A 199 1.20 -8.72 -3.01
N VAL A 200 2.45 -8.64 -2.56
CA VAL A 200 3.61 -9.29 -3.18
C VAL A 200 4.16 -10.32 -2.22
N ALA A 201 4.43 -11.51 -2.72
CA ALA A 201 4.92 -12.65 -1.95
C ALA A 201 6.04 -13.39 -2.70
N VAL A 202 6.62 -14.37 -2.03
CA VAL A 202 7.52 -15.35 -2.65
C VAL A 202 6.89 -16.74 -2.63
N THR A 203 7.28 -17.61 -3.56
CA THR A 203 6.99 -19.04 -3.49
C THR A 203 7.67 -19.65 -2.26
N LYS A 204 7.22 -20.84 -1.85
CA LYS A 204 7.78 -21.56 -0.69
C LYS A 204 9.16 -22.20 -0.98
N ASP A 205 9.55 -22.23 -2.25
CA ASP A 205 10.76 -22.89 -2.77
C ASP A 205 12.00 -21.99 -2.71
#